data_AF-A0A0J1G981-F1
#
_entry.id   AF-A0A0J1G981-F1
#
_cell.length_a   1.000
_cell.length_b   1.000
_cell.length_c   1.000
_cell.angle_alpha   90.00
_cell.angle_beta   90.00
_cell.angle_gamma   90.00
#
_symmetry.space_group_name_H-M   'P 1'
#
loop_
_entity.id
_entity.type
_entity.pdbx_description
1 polymer ?
#
loop_
_entity_poly.entity_id
_entity_poly.type
_entity_poly.pdbx_seq_one_letter_code
_entity_poly.pdbx_strand_id
1 'polypeptide(L)'
;MKSRENEIKQDKTKNTKCKPKKKHRKLIMLLVLVLTVMIYTGVSFLLSANKITVEQYSYESDKIDQPVTIISLADLHSHSFGKNNKRLIREVEKQKPDIICIVGDAINYYDEEDTYITSLIRQLMRIAPVYFSPGNHEISMFNNHRYINLKQDIEQAGALYLDQTYLDITVKNQKIRIGGLYDYAYNYAGVTSEQYRQKSSYLFLKDYEETDIFKLMLTHRPESFLDQEEDARWQIDLVLSGHEHGGQIRLPFIGALYSSHMGGVWLPNFVSGYQVMNGIPMVISRGLGTYKGKNVPLRFNNIPEITKIELK
;
A
#
# COMPACT_ATOMS: atom_id res chain seq x y z
N MET A 1 -0.07 43.27 -95.11
CA MET A 1 1.04 42.33 -94.80
C MET A 1 1.28 42.33 -93.29
N LYS A 2 1.22 41.14 -92.67
CA LYS A 2 1.74 40.75 -91.35
C LYS A 2 1.10 41.42 -90.11
N SER A 3 0.15 40.77 -89.42
CA SER A 3 0.30 39.71 -88.39
C SER A 3 0.93 40.18 -87.07
N ARG A 4 0.11 40.28 -86.00
CA ARG A 4 0.49 40.30 -84.57
C ARG A 4 -0.78 39.97 -83.76
N GLU A 5 -0.98 38.71 -83.42
CA GLU A 5 -0.61 38.06 -82.15
C GLU A 5 -1.66 38.27 -81.05
N ASN A 6 -2.43 37.19 -80.83
CA ASN A 6 -3.41 37.03 -79.76
C ASN A 6 -2.69 36.79 -78.42
N GLU A 7 -2.87 37.70 -77.46
CA GLU A 7 -2.47 37.48 -76.06
C GLU A 7 -3.56 36.67 -75.31
N ILE A 8 -3.30 35.38 -75.10
CA ILE A 8 -4.03 34.54 -74.16
C ILE A 8 -3.47 34.82 -72.76
N LYS A 9 -4.23 35.53 -71.91
CA LYS A 9 -3.94 35.64 -70.47
C LYS A 9 -4.27 34.30 -69.79
N GLN A 10 -3.24 33.51 -69.51
CA GLN A 10 -3.30 32.38 -68.57
C GLN A 10 -3.40 32.91 -67.14
N ASP A 11 -4.54 32.63 -66.51
CA ASP A 11 -4.75 32.75 -65.07
C ASP A 11 -3.81 31.77 -64.33
N LYS A 12 -2.81 32.31 -63.64
CA LYS A 12 -1.95 31.57 -62.70
C LYS A 12 -2.29 32.02 -61.28
N THR A 13 -3.31 31.40 -60.70
CA THR A 13 -3.55 31.42 -59.26
C THR A 13 -2.34 30.80 -58.54
N LYS A 14 -1.45 31.67 -58.04
CA LYS A 14 -0.34 31.27 -57.15
C LYS A 14 -0.94 30.74 -55.85
N ASN A 15 -0.95 29.41 -55.71
CA ASN A 15 -1.26 28.72 -54.47
C ASN A 15 -0.09 28.90 -53.49
N THR A 16 -0.04 30.04 -52.79
CA THR A 16 0.93 30.31 -51.74
C THR A 16 0.59 29.49 -50.49
N LYS A 17 1.08 28.25 -50.42
CA LYS A 17 1.13 27.50 -49.15
C LYS A 17 1.97 28.29 -48.14
N CYS A 18 1.29 29.05 -47.30
CA CYS A 18 1.88 29.84 -46.23
C CYS A 18 2.57 28.89 -45.24
N LYS A 19 3.90 28.71 -45.34
CA LYS A 19 4.66 27.89 -44.39
C LYS A 19 4.53 28.56 -43.00
N PRO A 20 4.04 27.87 -41.95
CA PRO A 20 3.88 28.49 -40.64
C PRO A 20 5.23 29.04 -40.15
N LYS A 21 5.29 30.35 -39.90
CA LYS A 21 6.49 31.06 -39.42
C LYS A 21 7.04 30.31 -38.19
N LYS A 22 8.36 30.10 -38.09
CA LYS A 22 9.03 29.29 -37.02
C LYS A 22 8.48 29.53 -35.59
N LYS A 23 8.03 30.76 -35.26
CA LYS A 23 7.37 31.09 -33.97
C LYS A 23 6.06 30.32 -33.72
N HIS A 24 5.23 30.10 -34.75
CA HIS A 24 3.99 29.34 -34.64
C HIS A 24 4.26 27.85 -34.38
N ARG A 25 5.32 27.28 -34.97
CA ARG A 25 5.73 25.90 -34.69
C ARG A 25 6.16 25.72 -33.22
N LYS A 26 6.93 26.67 -32.67
CA LYS A 26 7.31 26.65 -31.24
C LYS A 26 6.10 26.75 -30.31
N LEU A 27 5.16 27.64 -30.62
CA LEU A 27 3.91 27.77 -29.86
C LEU A 27 3.07 26.49 -29.92
N ILE A 28 2.89 25.90 -31.10
CA ILE A 28 2.17 24.63 -31.26
C ILE A 28 2.85 23.51 -30.46
N MET A 29 4.18 23.39 -30.54
CA MET A 29 4.92 22.38 -29.75
C MET A 29 4.74 22.58 -28.25
N LEU A 30 4.77 23.82 -27.77
CA LEU A 30 4.52 24.14 -26.35
C LEU A 30 3.09 23.76 -25.95
N LEU A 31 2.09 24.11 -26.75
CA LEU A 31 0.69 23.77 -26.49
C LEU A 31 0.47 22.26 -26.46
N VAL A 32 1.09 21.51 -27.38
CA VAL A 32 1.05 20.04 -27.40
C VAL A 32 1.71 19.46 -26.15
N LEU A 33 2.86 19.98 -25.74
CA LEU A 33 3.55 19.53 -24.52
C LEU A 33 2.67 19.77 -23.28
N VAL A 34 2.12 20.97 -23.13
CA VAL A 34 1.23 21.33 -22.01
C VAL A 34 0.00 20.43 -21.99
N LEU A 35 -0.65 20.22 -23.14
CA LEU A 35 -1.80 19.32 -23.26
C LEU A 35 -1.44 17.88 -22.88
N THR A 36 -0.27 17.40 -23.32
CA THR A 36 0.21 16.04 -22.99
C THR A 36 0.45 15.88 -21.49
N VAL A 37 1.08 16.86 -20.85
CA VAL A 37 1.31 16.85 -19.39
C VAL A 37 -0.01 16.90 -18.62
N MET A 38 -0.97 17.71 -19.05
CA MET A 38 -2.31 17.76 -18.43
C MET A 38 -3.04 16.42 -18.55
N ILE A 39 -3.04 15.80 -19.74
CA ILE A 39 -3.64 14.48 -19.96
C ILE A 39 -2.97 13.42 -19.09
N TYR A 40 -1.63 13.38 -19.10
CA TYR A 40 -0.85 12.45 -18.26
C TYR A 40 -1.21 12.60 -16.78
N THR A 41 -1.28 13.84 -16.30
CA THR A 41 -1.58 14.15 -14.91
C THR A 41 -3.00 13.72 -14.54
N GLY A 42 -3.99 14.04 -15.37
CA GLY A 42 -5.38 13.64 -15.16
C GLY A 42 -5.55 12.11 -15.16
N VAL A 43 -4.94 11.42 -16.13
CA VAL A 43 -4.96 9.95 -16.19
C VAL A 43 -4.29 9.34 -14.97
N SER A 44 -3.15 9.88 -14.54
CA SER A 44 -2.44 9.41 -13.35
C SER A 44 -3.27 9.50 -12.08
N PHE A 45 -3.95 10.62 -11.84
CA PHE A 45 -4.87 10.77 -10.71
C PHE A 45 -6.04 9.79 -10.80
N LEU A 46 -6.65 9.62 -11.98
CA LEU A 46 -7.76 8.69 -12.18
C LEU A 46 -7.35 7.24 -11.88
N LEU A 47 -6.18 6.82 -12.37
CA LEU A 47 -5.65 5.48 -12.11
C LEU A 47 -5.28 5.31 -10.63
N SER A 48 -4.60 6.29 -10.04
CA SER A 48 -4.18 6.27 -8.63
C SER A 48 -5.37 6.33 -7.65
N ALA A 49 -6.54 6.77 -8.10
CA ALA A 49 -7.76 6.78 -7.30
C ALA A 49 -8.65 5.54 -7.51
N ASN A 50 -8.56 4.83 -8.64
CA ASN A 50 -9.59 3.84 -9.01
C ASN A 50 -9.07 2.48 -9.49
N LYS A 51 -7.82 2.38 -9.95
CA LYS A 51 -7.27 1.13 -10.46
C LYS A 51 -6.68 0.33 -9.31
N ILE A 52 -7.01 -0.95 -9.24
CA ILE A 52 -6.35 -1.90 -8.35
C ILE A 52 -5.27 -2.61 -9.17
N THR A 53 -4.09 -2.75 -8.58
CA THR A 53 -3.00 -3.62 -9.07
C THR A 53 -2.76 -4.72 -8.05
N VAL A 54 -2.35 -5.89 -8.52
CA VAL A 54 -1.84 -6.97 -7.66
C VAL A 54 -0.34 -7.00 -7.86
N GLU A 55 0.41 -6.77 -6.79
CA GLU A 55 1.86 -6.90 -6.81
C GLU A 55 2.23 -8.21 -6.13
N GLN A 56 2.99 -9.05 -6.83
CA GLN A 56 3.32 -10.40 -6.38
C GLN A 56 4.78 -10.46 -5.92
N TYR A 57 4.98 -10.95 -4.71
CA TYR A 57 6.28 -11.28 -4.15
C TYR A 57 6.35 -12.79 -3.92
N SER A 58 7.51 -13.38 -4.16
CA SER A 58 7.79 -14.77 -3.81
C SER A 58 8.79 -14.80 -2.68
N TYR A 59 8.47 -15.56 -1.64
CA TYR A 59 9.35 -15.74 -0.48
C TYR A 59 9.62 -17.23 -0.31
N GLU A 60 10.90 -17.60 -0.27
CA GLU A 60 11.35 -18.98 -0.15
C GLU A 60 11.75 -19.27 1.30
N SER A 61 11.24 -20.35 1.88
CA SER A 61 11.57 -20.79 3.23
C SER A 61 11.60 -22.32 3.32
N ASP A 62 12.65 -22.84 3.95
CA ASP A 62 12.80 -24.25 4.32
C ASP A 62 11.77 -24.73 5.36
N LYS A 63 11.02 -23.81 5.97
CA LYS A 63 9.92 -24.10 6.91
C LYS A 63 8.57 -24.34 6.22
N ILE A 64 8.52 -24.26 4.89
CA ILE A 64 7.29 -24.30 4.10
C ILE A 64 7.40 -25.42 3.05
N ASP A 65 6.61 -26.48 3.23
CA ASP A 65 6.66 -27.65 2.34
C ASP A 65 5.76 -27.49 1.10
N GLN A 66 4.63 -26.78 1.24
CA GLN A 66 3.67 -26.52 0.17
C GLN A 66 3.46 -25.02 0.00
N PRO A 67 3.37 -24.52 -1.25
CA PRO A 67 3.13 -23.11 -1.50
C PRO A 67 1.84 -22.61 -0.84
N VAL A 68 1.91 -21.51 -0.11
CA VAL A 68 0.80 -20.80 0.55
C VAL A 68 0.63 -19.42 -0.08
N THR A 69 -0.57 -19.12 -0.55
CA THR A 69 -0.92 -17.82 -1.11
C THR A 69 -1.46 -16.91 -0.01
N ILE A 70 -0.76 -15.84 0.29
CA ILE A 70 -1.18 -14.83 1.28
C ILE A 70 -1.56 -13.55 0.53
N ILE A 71 -2.72 -13.00 0.86
CA ILE A 71 -3.14 -11.68 0.37
C ILE A 71 -3.09 -10.68 1.51
N SER A 72 -2.32 -9.61 1.35
CA SER A 72 -2.27 -8.49 2.28
C SER A 72 -2.95 -7.26 1.70
N LEU A 73 -3.84 -6.69 2.49
CA LEU A 73 -4.60 -5.47 2.22
C LEU A 73 -4.24 -4.45 3.31
N ALA A 74 -3.70 -3.29 2.92
CA ALA A 74 -3.29 -2.26 3.87
C ALA A 74 -3.85 -0.88 3.47
N ASP A 75 -3.98 0.01 4.46
CA ASP A 75 -4.26 1.43 4.27
C ASP A 75 -5.51 1.69 3.42
N LEU A 76 -6.60 0.95 3.65
CA LEU A 76 -7.83 1.10 2.87
C LEU A 76 -8.51 2.46 3.11
N HIS A 77 -8.44 2.99 4.34
CA HIS A 77 -9.04 4.25 4.76
C HIS A 77 -10.50 4.43 4.33
N SER A 78 -11.32 3.40 4.52
CA SER A 78 -12.74 3.39 4.11
C SER A 78 -12.96 3.64 2.61
N HIS A 79 -11.92 3.49 1.78
CA HIS A 79 -12.02 3.62 0.34
C HIS A 79 -12.69 2.38 -0.26
N SER A 80 -13.70 2.57 -1.11
CA SER A 80 -14.45 1.48 -1.72
C SER A 80 -14.18 1.35 -3.22
N PHE A 81 -13.73 0.18 -3.64
CA PHE A 81 -13.57 -0.12 -5.07
C PHE A 81 -14.87 -0.68 -5.66
N GLY A 82 -15.69 0.25 -6.18
CA GLY A 82 -17.05 -0.05 -6.61
C GLY A 82 -18.00 -0.22 -5.41
N LYS A 83 -19.30 -0.41 -5.69
CA LYS A 83 -20.32 -0.58 -4.65
C LYS A 83 -19.94 -1.75 -3.73
N ASN A 84 -19.88 -1.50 -2.42
CA ASN A 84 -19.56 -2.47 -1.37
C ASN A 84 -18.24 -3.24 -1.61
N ASN A 85 -17.21 -2.59 -2.16
CA ASN A 85 -15.92 -3.23 -2.48
C ASN A 85 -15.98 -4.38 -3.50
N LYS A 86 -17.06 -4.50 -4.29
CA LYS A 86 -17.24 -5.61 -5.23
C LYS A 86 -16.06 -5.82 -6.19
N ARG A 87 -15.35 -4.76 -6.60
CA ARG A 87 -14.16 -4.89 -7.46
C ARG A 87 -12.97 -5.43 -6.67
N LEU A 88 -12.73 -4.92 -5.46
CA LEU A 88 -11.68 -5.42 -4.56
C LEU A 88 -11.88 -6.90 -4.25
N ILE A 89 -13.07 -7.29 -3.81
CA ILE A 89 -13.42 -8.69 -3.49
C ILE A 89 -13.14 -9.62 -4.68
N ARG A 90 -13.53 -9.22 -5.89
CA ARG A 90 -13.24 -9.99 -7.11
C ARG A 90 -11.74 -10.12 -7.41
N GLU A 91 -10.96 -9.06 -7.23
CA GLU A 91 -9.52 -9.13 -7.45
C GLU A 91 -8.84 -10.05 -6.42
N VAL A 92 -9.28 -10.02 -5.16
CA VAL A 92 -8.82 -10.94 -4.10
C VAL A 92 -9.20 -12.39 -4.43
N GLU A 93 -10.46 -12.66 -4.76
CA GLU A 93 -10.97 -14.00 -5.09
C GLU A 93 -10.20 -14.64 -6.25
N LYS A 94 -9.84 -13.86 -7.28
CA LYS A 94 -9.02 -14.33 -8.41
C LYS A 94 -7.64 -14.85 -7.99
N GLN A 95 -7.09 -14.36 -6.87
CA GLN A 95 -5.78 -14.79 -6.40
C GLN A 95 -5.82 -16.13 -5.67
N LYS A 96 -7.01 -16.65 -5.33
CA LYS A 96 -7.20 -17.90 -4.57
C LYS A 96 -6.35 -17.94 -3.29
N PRO A 97 -6.50 -16.96 -2.38
CA PRO A 97 -5.71 -16.92 -1.16
C PRO A 97 -6.03 -18.11 -0.25
N ASP A 98 -5.00 -18.58 0.46
CA ASP A 98 -5.15 -19.45 1.63
C ASP A 98 -5.32 -18.62 2.91
N ILE A 99 -4.73 -17.42 2.94
CA ILE A 99 -4.75 -16.48 4.06
C ILE A 99 -5.02 -15.07 3.52
N ILE A 100 -5.86 -14.30 4.22
CA ILE A 100 -6.03 -12.86 3.98
C ILE A 100 -5.60 -12.09 5.24
N CYS A 101 -4.74 -11.10 5.06
CA CYS A 101 -4.26 -10.21 6.10
C CYS A 101 -4.77 -8.79 5.81
N ILE A 102 -5.33 -8.14 6.82
CA ILE A 102 -5.60 -6.70 6.82
C ILE A 102 -4.58 -6.06 7.75
N VAL A 103 -3.72 -5.21 7.20
CA VAL A 103 -2.54 -4.67 7.88
C VAL A 103 -2.71 -3.17 8.09
N GLY A 104 -3.61 -2.84 9.02
CA GLY A 104 -3.87 -1.50 9.54
C GLY A 104 -4.50 -0.49 8.58
N ASP A 105 -4.98 0.60 9.18
CA ASP A 105 -5.60 1.76 8.53
C ASP A 105 -6.68 1.37 7.52
N ALA A 106 -7.52 0.41 7.93
CA ALA A 106 -8.64 -0.03 7.13
C ALA A 106 -9.78 1.02 7.16
N ILE A 107 -9.91 1.73 8.27
CA ILE A 107 -10.83 2.87 8.46
C ILE A 107 -10.06 4.12 8.88
N ASN A 108 -10.77 5.24 9.02
CA ASN A 108 -10.18 6.48 9.49
C ASN A 108 -10.54 6.79 10.94
N TYR A 109 -9.65 7.46 11.68
CA TYR A 109 -9.91 7.90 13.06
C TYR A 109 -11.15 8.81 13.22
N TYR A 110 -11.60 9.43 12.12
CA TYR A 110 -12.76 10.30 12.06
C TYR A 110 -14.03 9.58 11.53
N ASP A 111 -13.94 8.32 11.13
CA ASP A 111 -15.12 7.56 10.73
C ASP A 111 -16.01 7.33 11.97
N GLU A 112 -17.33 7.51 11.78
CA GLU A 112 -18.32 7.41 12.86
C GLU A 112 -18.93 6.01 12.97
N GLU A 113 -18.72 5.17 11.95
CA GLU A 113 -19.25 3.82 11.84
C GLU A 113 -18.17 2.85 11.37
N ASP A 114 -18.29 1.60 11.80
CA ASP A 114 -17.43 0.47 11.42
C ASP A 114 -18.02 -0.37 10.27
N THR A 115 -19.17 0.05 9.72
CA THR A 115 -19.94 -0.70 8.72
C THR A 115 -19.11 -1.02 7.48
N TYR A 116 -18.18 -0.13 7.12
CA TYR A 116 -17.20 -0.37 6.06
C TYR A 116 -16.36 -1.62 6.35
N ILE A 117 -15.66 -1.65 7.49
CA ILE A 117 -14.69 -2.70 7.79
C ILE A 117 -15.38 -4.00 8.14
N THR A 118 -16.47 -3.98 8.90
CA THR A 118 -17.22 -5.21 9.22
C THR A 118 -17.87 -5.82 7.99
N SER A 119 -18.38 -5.01 7.05
CA SER A 119 -18.89 -5.49 5.75
C SER A 119 -17.79 -6.06 4.86
N LEU A 120 -16.61 -5.42 4.84
CA LEU A 120 -15.46 -5.92 4.10
C LEU A 120 -14.97 -7.26 4.65
N ILE A 121 -14.77 -7.37 5.97
CA ILE A 121 -14.34 -8.62 6.63
C ILE A 121 -15.31 -9.76 6.32
N ARG A 122 -16.62 -9.54 6.50
CA ARG A 122 -17.64 -10.58 6.19
C ARG A 122 -17.60 -11.04 4.73
N GLN A 123 -17.21 -10.18 3.79
CA GLN A 123 -17.04 -10.57 2.39
C GLN A 123 -15.74 -11.35 2.17
N LEU A 124 -14.63 -10.94 2.78
CA LEU A 124 -13.33 -11.60 2.68
C LEU A 124 -13.32 -12.98 3.35
N MET A 125 -14.01 -13.14 4.48
CA MET A 125 -14.17 -14.42 5.19
C MET A 125 -14.87 -15.51 4.36
N ARG A 126 -15.59 -15.14 3.29
CA ARG A 126 -16.16 -16.10 2.33
C ARG A 126 -15.14 -16.65 1.34
N ILE A 127 -13.95 -16.04 1.28
CA ILE A 127 -12.85 -16.41 0.38
C ILE A 127 -11.82 -17.24 1.17
N ALA A 128 -11.32 -16.70 2.28
CA ALA A 128 -10.29 -17.32 3.13
C ALA A 128 -10.33 -16.73 4.55
N PRO A 129 -9.70 -17.39 5.55
CA PRO A 129 -9.54 -16.82 6.89
C PRO A 129 -8.87 -15.44 6.86
N VAL A 130 -9.40 -14.52 7.67
CA VAL A 130 -8.96 -13.12 7.75
C VAL A 130 -8.27 -12.86 9.09
N TYR A 131 -7.08 -12.28 9.02
CA TYR A 131 -6.30 -11.82 10.18
C TYR A 131 -6.13 -10.31 10.08
N PHE A 132 -6.40 -9.60 11.17
CA PHE A 132 -6.40 -8.15 11.21
C PHE A 132 -5.36 -7.66 12.22
N SER A 133 -4.46 -6.78 11.80
CA SER A 133 -3.61 -5.99 12.70
C SER A 133 -4.02 -4.52 12.59
N PRO A 134 -4.13 -3.77 13.70
CA PRO A 134 -4.55 -2.37 13.67
C PRO A 134 -3.46 -1.45 13.11
N GLY A 135 -3.89 -0.31 12.57
CA GLY A 135 -3.04 0.82 12.22
C GLY A 135 -3.21 2.00 13.18
N ASN A 136 -2.60 3.13 12.83
CA ASN A 136 -2.67 4.32 13.67
C ASN A 136 -4.07 4.93 13.72
N HIS A 137 -4.88 4.75 12.68
CA HIS A 137 -6.25 5.24 12.67
C HIS A 137 -7.13 4.45 13.65
N GLU A 138 -7.06 3.12 13.64
CA GLU A 138 -7.82 2.29 14.60
C GLU A 138 -7.34 2.53 16.04
N ILE A 139 -6.03 2.63 16.25
CA ILE A 139 -5.47 2.86 17.60
C ILE A 139 -5.86 4.23 18.15
N SER A 140 -5.92 5.25 17.29
CA SER A 140 -6.44 6.56 17.67
C SER A 140 -7.92 6.50 18.09
N MET A 141 -8.73 5.64 17.46
CA MET A 141 -10.14 5.46 17.85
C MET A 141 -10.29 4.80 19.22
N PHE A 142 -9.47 3.78 19.51
CA PHE A 142 -9.43 3.13 20.83
C PHE A 142 -9.02 4.11 21.93
N ASN A 143 -7.92 4.83 21.73
CA ASN A 143 -7.36 5.75 22.74
C ASN A 143 -8.31 6.93 23.03
N ASN A 144 -8.97 7.45 22.00
CA ASN A 144 -9.88 8.58 22.15
C ASN A 144 -11.30 8.16 22.55
N HIS A 145 -11.54 6.87 22.85
CA HIS A 145 -12.85 6.31 23.18
C HIS A 145 -13.95 6.67 22.17
N ARG A 146 -13.57 6.97 20.92
CA ARG A 146 -14.51 7.38 19.87
C ARG A 146 -15.35 6.20 19.40
N TYR A 147 -14.79 5.00 19.50
CA TYR A 147 -15.46 3.76 19.11
C TYR A 147 -15.02 2.62 20.03
N ILE A 148 -15.77 2.43 21.11
CA ILE A 148 -15.39 1.55 22.24
C ILE A 148 -15.28 0.07 21.81
N ASN A 149 -16.05 -0.36 20.80
CA ASN A 149 -16.21 -1.77 20.46
C ASN A 149 -15.53 -2.22 19.16
N LEU A 150 -14.75 -1.37 18.48
CA LEU A 150 -14.25 -1.68 17.12
C LEU A 150 -13.49 -3.03 17.05
N LYS A 151 -12.69 -3.37 18.07
CA LYS A 151 -12.04 -4.68 18.15
C LYS A 151 -13.07 -5.82 18.17
N GLN A 152 -14.08 -5.71 19.04
CA GLN A 152 -15.13 -6.72 19.16
C GLN A 152 -15.94 -6.83 17.87
N ASP A 153 -16.21 -5.72 17.19
CA ASP A 153 -16.97 -5.73 15.95
C ASP A 153 -16.18 -6.34 14.78
N ILE A 154 -14.86 -6.13 14.74
CA ILE A 154 -13.93 -6.83 13.83
C ILE A 154 -13.96 -8.34 14.08
N GLU A 155 -13.90 -8.76 15.34
CA GLU A 155 -13.95 -10.17 15.74
C GLU A 155 -15.32 -10.79 15.41
N GLN A 156 -16.43 -10.09 15.69
CA GLN A 156 -17.79 -10.53 15.34
C GLN A 156 -18.03 -10.58 13.83
N ALA A 157 -17.33 -9.77 13.04
CA ALA A 157 -17.34 -9.87 11.58
C ALA A 157 -16.59 -11.11 11.06
N GLY A 158 -15.76 -11.72 11.90
CA GLY A 158 -15.10 -13.01 11.67
C GLY A 158 -13.57 -12.96 11.53
N ALA A 159 -12.96 -11.78 11.58
CA ALA A 159 -11.50 -11.67 11.52
C ALA A 159 -10.87 -11.95 12.89
N LEU A 160 -9.67 -12.55 12.90
CA LEU A 160 -8.87 -12.63 14.12
C LEU A 160 -8.10 -11.33 14.31
N TYR A 161 -8.35 -10.61 15.40
CA TYR A 161 -7.63 -9.40 15.76
C TYR A 161 -6.28 -9.74 16.41
N LEU A 162 -5.19 -9.19 15.87
CA LEU A 162 -3.82 -9.43 16.27
C LEU A 162 -3.14 -8.12 16.66
N ASP A 163 -2.79 -7.97 17.94
CA ASP A 163 -1.97 -6.87 18.46
C ASP A 163 -1.35 -7.30 19.79
N GLN A 164 -0.03 -7.51 19.79
CA GLN A 164 0.69 -8.20 20.86
C GLN A 164 0.07 -9.58 21.17
N THR A 165 -0.43 -10.24 20.12
CA THR A 165 -0.99 -11.59 20.16
C THR A 165 -0.58 -12.36 18.91
N TYR A 166 -0.53 -13.69 19.02
CA TYR A 166 -0.26 -14.58 17.90
C TYR A 166 -1.07 -15.87 18.00
N LEU A 167 -1.14 -16.59 16.89
CA LEU A 167 -1.76 -17.90 16.80
C LEU A 167 -0.95 -18.81 15.86
N ASP A 168 -0.81 -20.07 16.24
CA ASP A 168 -0.26 -21.11 15.37
C ASP A 168 -1.42 -21.73 14.57
N ILE A 169 -1.42 -21.49 13.26
CA ILE A 169 -2.48 -21.93 12.34
C ILE A 169 -1.95 -23.08 11.49
N THR A 170 -2.86 -23.94 11.03
CA THR A 170 -2.53 -25.00 10.07
C THR A 170 -3.11 -24.64 8.71
N VAL A 171 -2.24 -24.48 7.71
CA VAL A 171 -2.61 -24.22 6.31
C VAL A 171 -1.95 -25.30 5.47
N LYS A 172 -2.69 -25.98 4.60
CA LYS A 172 -2.12 -27.06 3.73
C LYS A 172 -1.28 -28.10 4.50
N ASN A 173 -1.74 -28.50 5.68
CA ASN A 173 -1.09 -29.47 6.58
C ASN A 173 0.29 -29.05 7.15
N GLN A 174 0.63 -27.77 7.11
CA GLN A 174 1.83 -27.19 7.72
C GLN A 174 1.46 -26.05 8.67
N LYS A 175 2.33 -25.78 9.65
CA LYS A 175 2.11 -24.75 10.67
C LYS A 175 2.71 -23.41 10.27
N ILE A 176 1.96 -22.34 10.51
CA ILE A 176 2.43 -20.96 10.40
C ILE A 176 2.04 -20.25 11.70
N ARG A 177 2.98 -19.56 12.34
CA ARG A 177 2.70 -18.62 13.42
C ARG A 177 2.37 -17.27 12.83
N ILE A 178 1.15 -16.80 13.02
CA ILE A 178 0.74 -15.46 12.61
C ILE A 178 0.56 -14.56 13.82
N GLY A 179 1.25 -13.42 13.84
CA GLY A 179 1.20 -12.45 14.93
C GLY A 179 0.93 -11.03 14.43
N GLY A 180 0.55 -10.15 15.35
CA GLY A 180 0.34 -8.73 15.07
C GLY A 180 1.00 -7.86 16.11
N LEU A 181 1.57 -6.73 15.69
CA LEU A 181 2.20 -5.76 16.59
C LEU A 181 2.02 -4.33 16.06
N TYR A 182 1.27 -3.52 16.81
CA TYR A 182 1.25 -2.07 16.66
C TYR A 182 1.98 -1.40 17.84
N ASP A 183 3.29 -1.66 17.94
CA ASP A 183 4.23 -0.98 18.84
C ASP A 183 5.63 -1.04 18.21
N TYR A 184 6.61 -0.37 18.82
CA TYR A 184 8.01 -0.46 18.42
C TYR A 184 8.64 -1.77 18.91
N ALA A 185 9.28 -2.49 17.99
CA ALA A 185 10.09 -3.68 18.27
C ALA A 185 11.52 -3.31 18.70
N TYR A 186 11.74 -2.07 19.16
CA TYR A 186 13.00 -1.61 19.75
C TYR A 186 12.74 -0.53 20.82
N ASN A 187 13.80 -0.12 21.50
CA ASN A 187 13.75 0.89 22.56
C ASN A 187 13.64 2.32 22.00
N TYR A 188 12.50 2.66 21.40
CA TYR A 188 12.23 4.00 20.87
C TYR A 188 12.09 5.08 21.95
N ALA A 189 11.79 4.70 23.19
CA ALA A 189 11.47 5.64 24.27
C ALA A 189 12.69 6.18 25.03
N GLY A 190 13.91 5.76 24.67
CA GLY A 190 15.13 6.18 25.36
C GLY A 190 15.17 5.77 26.84
N VAL A 191 14.48 4.68 27.21
CA VAL A 191 14.50 4.12 28.57
C VAL A 191 15.72 3.21 28.75
N THR A 192 16.00 2.71 29.95
CA THR A 192 17.08 1.73 30.12
C THR A 192 16.75 0.41 29.42
N SER A 193 17.73 -0.37 28.99
CA SER A 193 17.50 -1.71 28.42
C SER A 193 16.72 -2.61 29.37
N GLU A 194 16.98 -2.51 30.68
CA GLU A 194 16.22 -3.22 31.70
C GLU A 194 14.73 -2.85 31.66
N GLN A 195 14.40 -1.55 31.60
CA GLN A 195 13.01 -1.09 31.49
C GLN A 195 12.37 -1.49 30.17
N TYR A 196 13.12 -1.43 29.06
CA TYR A 196 12.64 -1.86 27.76
C TYR A 196 12.27 -3.35 27.76
N ARG A 197 13.10 -4.21 28.38
CA ARG A 197 12.86 -5.64 28.50
C ARG A 197 11.64 -6.02 29.35
N GLN A 198 11.08 -5.06 30.11
CA GLN A 198 9.83 -5.22 30.84
C GLN A 198 8.60 -4.72 30.07
N LYS A 199 8.76 -4.11 28.89
CA LYS A 199 7.62 -3.69 28.06
C LYS A 199 6.88 -4.89 27.51
N SER A 200 5.56 -4.77 27.41
CA SER A 200 4.69 -5.82 26.88
C SER A 200 5.05 -6.21 25.45
N SER A 201 5.45 -5.25 24.60
CA SER A 201 5.89 -5.51 23.23
C SER A 201 7.17 -6.33 23.17
N TYR A 202 8.15 -6.08 24.05
CA TYR A 202 9.36 -6.90 24.14
C TYR A 202 9.03 -8.32 24.61
N LEU A 203 8.25 -8.45 25.69
CA LEU A 203 7.85 -9.75 26.23
C LEU A 203 7.06 -10.58 25.20
N PHE A 204 6.14 -9.93 24.48
CA PHE A 204 5.41 -10.53 23.37
C PHE A 204 6.35 -11.03 22.28
N LEU A 205 7.31 -10.22 21.83
CA LEU A 205 8.23 -10.62 20.77
C LEU A 205 9.17 -11.76 21.20
N LYS A 206 9.60 -11.77 22.47
CA LYS A 206 10.39 -12.88 23.05
C LYS A 206 9.63 -14.20 23.04
N ASP A 207 8.35 -14.18 23.41
CA ASP A 207 7.48 -15.35 23.37
C ASP A 207 7.12 -15.75 21.92
N TYR A 208 6.88 -14.76 21.06
CA TYR A 208 6.55 -14.95 19.65
C TYR A 208 7.67 -15.69 18.89
N GLU A 209 8.92 -15.32 19.14
CA GLU A 209 10.07 -15.90 18.43
C GLU A 209 10.45 -17.31 18.91
N GLU A 210 9.93 -17.76 20.07
CA GLU A 210 10.26 -19.03 20.74
C GLU A 210 9.59 -20.24 20.05
N THR A 211 9.87 -20.41 18.76
CA THR A 211 9.43 -21.54 17.95
C THR A 211 10.21 -21.62 16.63
N ASP A 212 10.33 -22.82 16.08
CA ASP A 212 10.99 -23.07 14.79
C ASP A 212 10.04 -23.00 13.58
N ILE A 213 8.72 -22.91 13.81
CA ILE A 213 7.74 -22.78 12.70
C ILE A 213 7.88 -21.42 11.99
N PHE A 214 7.35 -21.34 10.77
CA PHE A 214 7.37 -20.10 9.99
C PHE A 214 6.60 -18.99 10.70
N LYS A 215 7.24 -17.84 10.91
CA LYS A 215 6.71 -16.67 11.63
C LYS A 215 6.37 -15.54 10.68
N LEU A 216 5.05 -15.33 10.50
CA LEU A 216 4.47 -14.21 9.77
C LEU A 216 4.01 -13.13 10.75
N MET A 217 4.62 -11.94 10.67
CA MET A 217 4.25 -10.79 11.50
C MET A 217 3.47 -9.76 10.68
N LEU A 218 2.35 -9.30 11.21
CA LEU A 218 1.59 -8.17 10.68
C LEU A 218 1.92 -6.93 11.51
N THR A 219 2.35 -5.86 10.86
CA THR A 219 2.60 -4.58 11.55
C THR A 219 2.14 -3.43 10.67
N HIS A 220 1.64 -2.36 11.26
CA HIS A 220 1.35 -1.13 10.50
C HIS A 220 2.40 -0.05 10.78
N ARG A 221 3.63 -0.46 11.09
CA ARG A 221 4.77 0.40 11.40
C ARG A 221 6.04 -0.24 10.87
N PRO A 222 6.39 -0.06 9.58
CA PRO A 222 7.62 -0.65 9.05
C PRO A 222 8.85 -0.13 9.81
N GLU A 223 8.79 1.10 10.32
CA GLU A 223 9.84 1.71 11.13
C GLU A 223 10.12 0.97 12.46
N SER A 224 9.18 0.11 12.90
CA SER A 224 9.30 -0.71 14.11
C SER A 224 10.50 -1.65 14.09
N PHE A 225 11.07 -1.96 12.92
CA PHE A 225 12.17 -2.91 12.75
C PHE A 225 13.48 -2.28 12.22
N LEU A 226 13.62 -0.95 12.27
CA LEU A 226 14.79 -0.25 11.72
C LEU A 226 16.03 -0.27 12.61
N ASP A 227 15.86 -0.44 13.93
CA ASP A 227 16.96 -0.37 14.89
C ASP A 227 17.85 -1.63 14.81
N GLN A 228 19.16 -1.43 14.97
CA GLN A 228 20.19 -2.47 14.89
C GLN A 228 20.78 -2.85 16.24
N GLU A 229 20.32 -2.23 17.33
CA GLU A 229 20.65 -2.59 18.71
C GLU A 229 20.35 -4.06 18.98
N GLU A 230 21.08 -4.65 19.94
CA GLU A 230 20.98 -6.08 20.25
C GLU A 230 19.56 -6.49 20.66
N ASP A 231 18.91 -5.67 21.49
CA ASP A 231 17.53 -5.88 21.96
C ASP A 231 16.45 -5.64 20.87
N ALA A 232 16.85 -5.30 19.63
CA ALA A 232 15.97 -5.09 18.48
C ALA A 232 16.07 -6.21 17.44
N ARG A 233 16.86 -7.26 17.70
CA ARG A 233 17.04 -8.40 16.79
C ARG A 233 16.04 -9.49 17.12
N TRP A 234 15.09 -9.71 16.22
CA TRP A 234 14.01 -10.68 16.39
C TRP A 234 14.07 -11.76 15.32
N GLN A 235 13.81 -13.01 15.71
CA GLN A 235 13.73 -14.11 14.75
C GLN A 235 12.33 -14.18 14.12
N ILE A 236 12.10 -13.35 13.12
CA ILE A 236 10.86 -13.29 12.33
C ILE A 236 11.18 -13.63 10.88
N ASP A 237 10.41 -14.52 10.27
CA ASP A 237 10.68 -14.99 8.91
C ASP A 237 10.16 -14.01 7.84
N LEU A 238 8.99 -13.42 8.05
CA LEU A 238 8.42 -12.42 7.14
C LEU A 238 7.52 -11.43 7.87
N VAL A 239 7.70 -10.14 7.58
CA VAL A 239 6.82 -9.05 8.03
C VAL A 239 6.00 -8.51 6.87
N LEU A 240 4.70 -8.31 7.08
CA LEU A 240 3.83 -7.59 6.16
C LEU A 240 3.47 -6.25 6.79
N SER A 241 3.66 -5.16 6.04
CA SER A 241 3.43 -3.81 6.55
C SER A 241 2.68 -2.89 5.59
N GLY A 242 1.96 -1.93 6.16
CA GLY A 242 1.36 -0.76 5.49
C GLY A 242 2.05 0.54 5.88
N HIS A 243 1.26 1.60 6.09
CA HIS A 243 1.59 2.89 6.70
C HIS A 243 2.21 3.94 5.78
N GLU A 244 3.18 3.51 4.96
CA GLU A 244 3.96 4.46 4.14
C GLU A 244 3.24 4.89 2.86
N HIS A 245 2.14 4.22 2.51
CA HIS A 245 1.36 4.47 1.30
C HIS A 245 2.17 4.51 0.00
N GLY A 246 3.39 3.97 -0.06
CA GLY A 246 4.27 4.14 -1.22
C GLY A 246 4.72 5.57 -1.48
N GLY A 247 4.62 6.48 -0.50
CA GLY A 247 5.02 7.89 -0.58
C GLY A 247 4.01 8.84 -1.24
N GLN A 248 2.75 8.42 -1.40
CA GLN A 248 1.59 9.12 -2.01
C GLN A 248 1.81 9.70 -3.43
N ILE A 249 2.80 10.57 -3.62
CA ILE A 249 3.26 11.15 -4.88
C ILE A 249 4.53 10.42 -5.32
N ARG A 250 4.47 9.78 -6.48
CA ARG A 250 5.62 9.12 -7.11
C ARG A 250 5.98 9.83 -8.42
N LEU A 251 7.25 10.17 -8.58
CA LEU A 251 7.77 10.69 -9.83
C LEU A 251 8.26 9.54 -10.72
N PRO A 252 8.02 9.59 -12.04
CA PRO A 252 8.59 8.61 -12.95
C PRO A 252 10.10 8.50 -12.78
N PHE A 253 10.63 7.28 -12.79
CA PHE A 253 12.06 6.94 -12.67
C PHE A 253 12.72 7.23 -11.31
N ILE A 254 12.13 8.09 -10.49
CA ILE A 254 12.67 8.49 -9.18
C ILE A 254 11.99 7.70 -8.05
N GLY A 255 10.69 7.44 -8.17
CA GLY A 255 9.90 6.80 -7.11
C GLY A 255 9.23 7.81 -6.19
N ALA A 256 9.06 7.45 -4.92
CA ALA A 256 8.39 8.30 -3.94
C ALA A 256 9.09 9.65 -3.76
N LEU A 257 8.31 10.73 -3.75
CA LEU A 257 8.88 12.07 -3.60
C LEU A 257 9.14 12.42 -2.14
N TYR A 258 8.22 12.05 -1.25
CA TYR A 258 8.24 12.44 0.15
C TYR A 258 7.46 11.43 1.01
N SER A 259 7.95 11.15 2.23
CA SER A 259 7.18 10.48 3.28
C SER A 259 7.09 11.37 4.52
N SER A 260 5.86 11.64 4.95
CA SER A 260 5.57 12.41 6.17
C SER A 260 5.71 11.59 7.45
N HIS A 261 5.50 10.27 7.38
CA HIS A 261 5.44 9.40 8.55
C HIS A 261 6.83 9.19 9.18
N MET A 262 7.89 9.35 8.38
CA MET A 262 9.30 9.25 8.79
C MET A 262 9.92 10.59 9.24
N GLY A 263 9.13 11.52 9.77
CA GLY A 263 9.65 12.85 10.13
C GLY A 263 10.00 13.74 8.94
N GLY A 264 9.47 13.42 7.74
CA GLY A 264 9.60 14.25 6.55
C GLY A 264 10.84 13.97 5.69
N VAL A 265 10.91 12.76 5.13
CA VAL A 265 12.04 12.32 4.30
C VAL A 265 11.74 12.57 2.82
N TRP A 266 12.67 13.22 2.13
CA TRP A 266 12.65 13.36 0.67
C TRP A 266 13.28 12.15 -0.01
N LEU A 267 12.66 11.68 -1.09
CA LEU A 267 13.11 10.52 -1.88
C LEU A 267 13.35 9.25 -1.05
N PRO A 268 12.39 8.82 -0.22
CA PRO A 268 12.60 7.67 0.66
C PRO A 268 12.65 6.36 -0.15
N ASN A 269 13.55 5.47 0.25
CA ASN A 269 13.82 4.19 -0.43
C ASN A 269 13.12 2.98 0.20
N PHE A 270 12.42 3.13 1.32
CA PHE A 270 11.79 2.02 2.08
C PHE A 270 10.27 2.17 2.25
N VAL A 271 9.58 2.91 1.37
CA VAL A 271 8.12 3.18 1.51
C VAL A 271 7.20 2.16 0.83
N SER A 272 7.78 1.17 0.14
CA SER A 272 7.05 0.12 -0.57
C SER A 272 7.98 -0.99 -1.00
N GLY A 273 7.43 -2.17 -1.28
CA GLY A 273 8.16 -3.29 -1.85
C GLY A 273 8.79 -4.19 -0.81
N TYR A 274 9.58 -5.15 -1.30
CA TYR A 274 10.39 -6.02 -0.46
C TYR A 274 11.60 -5.26 0.09
N GLN A 275 11.82 -5.36 1.39
CA GLN A 275 12.91 -4.76 2.15
C GLN A 275 13.46 -5.79 3.14
N VAL A 276 14.68 -5.55 3.61
CA VAL A 276 15.24 -6.29 4.75
C VAL A 276 15.62 -5.26 5.81
N MET A 277 14.96 -5.33 6.96
CA MET A 277 15.15 -4.40 8.07
C MET A 277 15.71 -5.16 9.27
N ASN A 278 16.92 -4.82 9.70
CA ASN A 278 17.66 -5.55 10.74
C ASN A 278 17.72 -7.08 10.51
N GLY A 279 17.90 -7.50 9.26
CA GLY A 279 17.94 -8.92 8.89
C GLY A 279 16.56 -9.58 8.74
N ILE A 280 15.47 -8.87 9.03
CA ILE A 280 14.09 -9.37 8.93
C ILE A 280 13.52 -9.00 7.56
N PRO A 281 13.11 -9.99 6.74
CA PRO A 281 12.41 -9.75 5.49
C PRO A 281 11.06 -9.08 5.72
N MET A 282 10.77 -8.05 4.92
CA MET A 282 9.54 -7.27 5.03
C MET A 282 8.98 -6.93 3.65
N VAL A 283 7.66 -6.99 3.50
CA VAL A 283 6.95 -6.44 2.34
C VAL A 283 6.07 -5.29 2.77
N ILE A 284 6.36 -4.10 2.25
CA ILE A 284 5.65 -2.86 2.54
C ILE A 284 4.68 -2.58 1.40
N SER A 285 3.39 -2.60 1.71
CA SER A 285 2.34 -2.30 0.75
C SER A 285 2.34 -0.81 0.40
N ARG A 286 2.01 -0.49 -0.86
CA ARG A 286 1.66 0.89 -1.23
C ARG A 286 0.31 1.31 -0.68
N GLY A 287 -0.48 0.38 -0.16
CA GLY A 287 -1.82 0.64 0.37
C GLY A 287 -2.90 0.71 -0.71
N LEU A 288 -4.15 0.60 -0.29
CA LEU A 288 -5.31 0.61 -1.17
C LEU A 288 -5.97 2.00 -1.27
N GLY A 289 -5.92 2.78 -0.21
CA GLY A 289 -6.55 4.10 -0.11
C GLY A 289 -5.62 5.18 0.42
N THR A 290 -6.24 6.30 0.75
CA THR A 290 -5.60 7.49 1.33
C THR A 290 -6.63 8.16 2.22
N TYR A 291 -6.28 8.46 3.47
CA TYR A 291 -7.15 9.27 4.33
C TYR A 291 -7.24 10.72 3.85
N LYS A 292 -8.39 11.37 4.07
CA LYS A 292 -8.65 12.73 3.61
C LYS A 292 -8.30 13.76 4.69
N GLY A 293 -7.05 13.76 5.13
CA GLY A 293 -6.52 14.74 6.09
C GLY A 293 -6.16 16.08 5.44
N LYS A 294 -6.13 17.16 6.24
CA LYS A 294 -5.90 18.54 5.76
C LYS A 294 -4.55 18.80 5.06
N ASN A 295 -3.60 17.87 5.08
CA ASN A 295 -2.28 18.03 4.44
C ASN A 295 -1.79 16.74 3.75
N VAL A 296 -2.71 15.83 3.42
CA VAL A 296 -2.35 14.58 2.74
C VAL A 296 -2.49 14.78 1.24
N PRO A 297 -1.39 14.63 0.47
CA PRO A 297 -1.50 14.74 -0.99
C PRO A 297 -2.36 13.61 -1.55
N LEU A 298 -3.12 13.92 -2.59
CA LEU A 298 -3.76 12.90 -3.41
C LEU A 298 -2.70 12.02 -4.06
N ARG A 299 -3.03 10.74 -4.24
CA ARG A 299 -2.14 9.78 -4.90
C ARG A 299 -1.84 10.20 -6.33
N PHE A 300 -0.55 10.24 -6.68
CA PHE A 300 -0.08 10.57 -8.02
C PHE A 300 1.00 9.57 -8.46
N ASN A 301 0.79 8.94 -9.62
CA ASN A 301 1.54 7.76 -10.10
C ASN A 301 1.71 6.66 -9.04
N ASN A 302 0.74 6.54 -8.15
CA ASN A 302 0.78 5.60 -7.05
C ASN A 302 -0.53 4.81 -7.03
N ILE A 303 -0.54 3.73 -7.79
CA ILE A 303 -1.74 2.93 -8.02
C ILE A 303 -2.02 2.04 -6.81
N PRO A 304 -3.26 1.95 -6.31
CA PRO A 304 -3.66 1.01 -5.27
C PRO A 304 -3.15 -0.41 -5.47
N GLU A 305 -2.64 -1.01 -4.40
CA GLU A 305 -1.98 -2.31 -4.42
C GLU A 305 -2.68 -3.30 -3.50
N ILE A 306 -3.01 -4.48 -4.05
CA ILE A 306 -3.16 -5.71 -3.29
C ILE A 306 -1.79 -6.38 -3.29
N THR A 307 -1.24 -6.66 -2.12
CA THR A 307 0.04 -7.34 -1.99
C THR A 307 -0.23 -8.84 -1.94
N LYS A 308 0.33 -9.60 -2.88
CA LYS A 308 0.24 -11.05 -2.94
C LYS A 308 1.60 -11.65 -2.59
N ILE A 309 1.65 -12.54 -1.61
CA ILE A 309 2.83 -13.32 -1.26
C ILE A 309 2.58 -14.76 -1.68
N GLU A 310 3.47 -15.28 -2.51
CA GLU A 310 3.62 -16.71 -2.76
C GLU A 310 4.72 -17.21 -1.82
N LEU A 311 4.32 -17.77 -0.68
CA LEU A 311 5.21 -18.35 0.31
C LEU A 311 5.47 -19.80 -0.08
N LYS A 312 6.72 -20.18 -0.35
CA LYS A 312 7.09 -21.48 -0.92
C LYS A 312 8.47 -21.93 -0.47
#